data_AF-A0A1Q5SAI4-F1
#
_entry.id   AF-A0A1Q5SAI4-F1
#
_cell.length_a   1.000
_cell.length_b   1.000
_cell.length_c   1.000
_cell.angle_alpha   90.00
_cell.angle_beta   90.00
_cell.angle_gamma   90.00
#
_symmetry.space_group_name_H-M   'P 1'
#
loop_
_entity.id
_entity.type
_entity.pdbx_description
1 polymer ?
#
loop_
_entity_poly.entity_id
_entity_poly.type
_entity_poly.pdbx_seq_one_letter_code
_entity_poly.pdbx_strand_id
1 'polypeptide(L)'
;MRLQFTLLLACCVTLAGPIAGAGSPGTIDELRQSFTVGGEPVPPNVFRDMGDGDLADSGSIIVTIDVKAATGSNLYADPIKRNGAWVAQRRASPGDKGLTEEEAYRYIGVTANKLLILITSYSGGGSGVFYSLHILTAEPARAFDGEGKPYERLNLTTIRSVALGDRWNGEVRIDGNAVVVKTTGGIPAGHARKPSTMTIEAERP
;
A
#
# COMPACT_ATOMS: atom_id res chain seq x y z
N MET A 1 72.77 31.28 -24.57
CA MET A 1 71.43 31.34 -25.18
C MET A 1 70.51 30.44 -24.37
N ARG A 2 69.56 31.03 -23.62
CA ARG A 2 68.59 30.33 -22.76
C ARG A 2 67.41 29.90 -23.62
N LEU A 3 67.11 28.60 -23.69
CA LEU A 3 65.85 28.10 -24.25
C LEU A 3 64.87 27.91 -23.08
N GLN A 4 63.84 28.75 -23.00
CA GLN A 4 62.76 28.60 -22.05
C GLN A 4 61.78 27.54 -22.55
N PHE A 5 61.58 26.51 -21.72
CA PHE A 5 60.45 25.59 -21.80
C PHE A 5 59.18 26.32 -21.35
N THR A 6 58.10 26.22 -22.11
CA THR A 6 56.75 26.56 -21.62
C THR A 6 55.79 25.49 -22.10
N LEU A 7 55.51 24.53 -21.21
CA LEU A 7 54.51 23.50 -21.39
C LEU A 7 53.18 24.06 -20.85
N LEU A 8 52.25 24.39 -21.74
CA LEU A 8 50.90 24.79 -21.36
C LEU A 8 50.10 23.52 -21.01
N LEU A 9 49.74 23.37 -19.73
CA LEU A 9 48.83 22.33 -19.27
C LEU A 9 47.38 22.82 -19.46
N ALA A 10 46.70 22.34 -20.49
CA ALA A 10 45.29 22.63 -20.72
C ALA A 10 44.43 21.72 -19.82
N CYS A 11 43.90 22.30 -18.74
CA CYS A 11 42.96 21.64 -17.84
C CYS A 11 41.57 21.60 -18.50
N CYS A 12 41.22 20.49 -19.15
CA CYS A 12 39.85 20.25 -19.61
C CYS A 12 38.95 19.92 -18.42
N VAL A 13 38.24 20.93 -17.91
CA VAL A 13 37.14 20.74 -16.97
C VAL A 13 35.94 20.22 -17.75
N THR A 14 35.66 18.91 -17.65
CA THR A 14 34.42 18.33 -18.13
C THR A 14 33.28 18.76 -17.21
N LEU A 15 32.51 19.76 -17.64
CA LEU A 15 31.21 20.10 -17.05
C LEU A 15 30.25 18.94 -17.35
N ALA A 16 30.06 18.04 -16.38
CA ALA A 16 28.95 17.11 -16.39
C ALA A 16 27.66 17.92 -16.16
N GLY A 17 26.97 18.26 -17.25
CA GLY A 17 25.62 18.81 -17.18
C GLY A 17 24.67 17.76 -16.59
N PRO A 18 23.67 18.16 -15.79
CA PRO A 18 22.69 17.23 -15.28
C PRO A 18 21.90 16.67 -16.47
N ILE A 19 21.90 15.34 -16.61
CA ILE A 19 20.95 14.64 -17.47
C ILE A 19 19.58 14.84 -16.81
N ALA A 20 18.84 15.82 -17.29
CA ALA A 20 17.43 15.95 -16.99
C ALA A 20 16.71 14.78 -17.67
N GLY A 21 16.66 13.63 -16.98
CA GLY A 21 15.71 12.59 -17.30
C GLY A 21 14.32 13.15 -17.06
N ALA A 22 13.51 13.23 -18.12
CA ALA A 22 12.08 13.44 -17.99
C ALA A 22 11.55 12.30 -17.10
N GLY A 23 11.28 12.61 -15.83
CA GLY A 23 10.99 11.62 -14.82
C GLY A 23 9.67 10.91 -15.13
N SER A 24 9.71 9.60 -15.26
CA SER A 24 8.57 8.79 -14.84
C SER A 24 8.14 9.28 -13.45
N PRO A 25 6.83 9.37 -13.15
CA PRO A 25 6.37 9.66 -11.79
C PRO A 25 7.17 8.78 -10.83
N GLY A 26 7.68 9.35 -9.74
CA GLY A 26 8.42 8.56 -8.77
C GLY A 26 7.55 7.38 -8.31
N THR A 27 8.13 6.25 -7.91
CA THR A 27 7.37 5.07 -7.45
C THR A 27 6.30 5.42 -6.41
N ILE A 28 6.56 6.45 -5.58
CA ILE A 28 5.59 6.99 -4.62
C ILE A 28 4.41 7.74 -5.26
N ASP A 29 4.63 8.45 -6.36
CA ASP A 29 3.56 9.16 -7.08
C ASP A 29 2.64 8.17 -7.79
N GLU A 30 3.21 7.12 -8.39
CA GLU A 30 2.45 6.00 -8.94
C GLU A 30 1.58 5.34 -7.86
N LEU A 31 2.16 5.00 -6.71
CA LEU A 31 1.45 4.41 -5.59
C LEU A 31 0.30 5.32 -5.11
N ARG A 32 0.52 6.64 -5.07
CA ARG A 32 -0.51 7.63 -4.69
C ARG A 32 -1.54 7.89 -5.78
N GLN A 33 -1.30 7.50 -7.02
CA GLN A 33 -2.25 7.72 -8.12
C GLN A 33 -3.16 6.52 -8.33
N SER A 34 -2.58 5.32 -8.31
CA SER A 34 -3.26 4.09 -8.72
C SER A 34 -3.11 2.94 -7.73
N PHE A 35 -2.37 3.14 -6.64
CA PHE A 35 -2.01 2.08 -5.70
C PHE A 35 -1.32 0.90 -6.40
N THR A 36 -0.38 1.25 -7.29
CA THR A 36 0.45 0.34 -8.07
C THR A 36 1.93 0.63 -7.85
N VAL A 37 2.77 -0.35 -8.14
CA VAL A 37 4.23 -0.23 -8.13
C VAL A 37 4.78 -0.88 -9.39
N GLY A 38 5.43 -0.10 -10.25
CA GLY A 38 5.95 -0.61 -11.52
C GLY A 38 4.86 -1.03 -12.50
N GLY A 39 3.67 -0.44 -12.41
CA GLY A 39 2.48 -0.75 -13.21
C GLY A 39 1.64 -1.90 -12.66
N GLU A 40 2.14 -2.65 -11.68
CA GLU A 40 1.45 -3.78 -11.08
C GLU A 40 0.69 -3.36 -9.82
N PRO A 41 -0.51 -3.89 -9.56
CA PRO A 41 -1.20 -3.63 -8.31
C PRO A 41 -0.39 -4.13 -7.12
N VAL A 42 -0.40 -3.36 -6.02
CA VAL A 42 0.08 -3.85 -4.74
C VAL A 42 -0.69 -5.14 -4.40
N PRO A 43 -0.04 -6.25 -3.99
CA PRO A 43 -0.74 -7.50 -3.71
C PRO A 43 -1.72 -7.35 -2.53
N PRO A 44 -3.00 -7.77 -2.66
CA PRO A 44 -3.96 -7.71 -1.56
C PRO A 44 -3.53 -8.45 -0.29
N ASN A 45 -2.81 -9.57 -0.43
CA ASN A 45 -2.34 -10.36 0.72
C ASN A 45 -1.38 -9.59 1.65
N VAL A 46 -0.80 -8.47 1.21
CA VAL A 46 -0.03 -7.54 2.07
C VAL A 46 -0.89 -7.09 3.27
N PHE A 47 -2.19 -6.87 3.07
CA PHE A 47 -3.10 -6.45 4.14
C PHE A 47 -3.43 -7.55 5.14
N ARG A 48 -3.40 -8.82 4.70
CA ARG A 48 -3.51 -9.96 5.61
C ARG A 48 -2.41 -9.92 6.66
N ASP A 49 -1.16 -9.81 6.19
CA ASP A 49 0.03 -9.78 7.04
C ASP A 49 0.03 -8.51 7.91
N MET A 50 -0.54 -7.40 7.41
CA MET A 50 -0.81 -6.20 8.21
C MET A 50 -2.03 -6.32 9.13
N GLY A 51 -2.46 -7.54 9.47
CA GLY A 51 -3.41 -7.84 10.54
C GLY A 51 -4.86 -8.11 10.10
N ASP A 52 -5.23 -7.91 8.83
CA ASP A 52 -6.62 -8.21 8.40
C ASP A 52 -6.93 -9.72 8.44
N GLY A 53 -5.91 -10.58 8.36
CA GLY A 53 -6.06 -12.03 8.44
C GLY A 53 -6.12 -12.58 9.87
N ASP A 54 -5.63 -11.83 10.84
CA ASP A 54 -5.38 -12.28 12.22
C ASP A 54 -6.48 -11.76 13.16
N LEU A 55 -7.71 -12.20 12.92
CA LEU A 55 -8.92 -11.74 13.63
C LEU A 55 -8.90 -12.00 15.15
N ALA A 56 -7.96 -12.82 15.64
CA ALA A 56 -7.79 -13.09 17.06
C ALA A 56 -7.00 -11.99 17.78
N ASP A 57 -6.21 -11.21 17.04
CA ASP A 57 -5.37 -10.16 17.61
C ASP A 57 -6.13 -8.83 17.66
N SER A 58 -5.85 -8.03 18.69
CA SER A 58 -6.50 -6.72 18.89
C SER A 58 -5.89 -5.61 18.03
N GLY A 59 -4.79 -5.88 17.32
CA GLY A 59 -4.14 -4.94 16.42
C GLY A 59 -3.03 -5.58 15.60
N SER A 60 -2.60 -4.88 14.55
CA SER A 60 -1.58 -5.34 13.62
C SER A 60 -0.20 -5.39 14.27
N ILE A 61 0.48 -6.54 14.16
CA ILE A 61 1.88 -6.70 14.59
C ILE A 61 2.82 -6.17 13.50
N ILE A 62 2.56 -6.54 12.25
CA ILE A 62 3.28 -6.00 11.09
C ILE A 62 2.56 -4.73 10.65
N VAL A 63 3.20 -3.58 10.83
CA VAL A 63 2.61 -2.28 10.48
C VAL A 63 3.29 -1.63 9.29
N THR A 64 4.42 -2.16 8.81
CA THR A 64 5.15 -1.62 7.66
C THR A 64 5.64 -2.74 6.76
N ILE A 65 5.43 -2.59 5.46
CA ILE A 65 5.94 -3.50 4.43
C ILE A 65 6.70 -2.69 3.37
N ASP A 66 7.84 -3.23 2.91
CA ASP A 66 8.46 -2.74 1.68
C ASP A 66 7.61 -3.20 0.49
N VAL A 67 6.74 -2.30 0.01
CA VAL A 67 5.76 -2.63 -1.01
C VAL A 67 6.41 -2.88 -2.37
N LYS A 68 7.61 -2.35 -2.59
CA LYS A 68 8.38 -2.59 -3.81
C LYS A 68 8.97 -3.99 -3.83
N ALA A 69 9.46 -4.47 -2.69
CA ALA A 69 9.90 -5.86 -2.57
C ALA A 69 8.72 -6.85 -2.56
N ALA A 70 7.57 -6.46 -1.98
CA ALA A 70 6.37 -7.29 -1.94
C ALA A 70 5.78 -7.53 -3.35
N THR A 71 5.75 -6.49 -4.18
CA THR A 71 5.19 -6.55 -5.54
C THR A 71 6.07 -7.42 -6.45
N GLY A 72 5.51 -8.55 -6.92
CA GLY A 72 6.24 -9.54 -7.72
C GLY A 72 7.02 -10.58 -6.91
N SER A 73 6.92 -10.58 -5.58
CA SER A 73 7.56 -11.60 -4.74
C SER A 73 6.86 -12.95 -4.79
N ASN A 74 7.61 -14.02 -4.53
CA ASN A 74 7.05 -15.37 -4.37
C ASN A 74 6.08 -15.47 -3.19
N LEU A 75 6.24 -14.63 -2.15
CA LEU A 75 5.37 -14.62 -0.98
C LEU A 75 3.94 -14.21 -1.32
N TYR A 76 3.77 -13.30 -2.29
CA TYR A 76 2.47 -12.76 -2.71
C TYR A 76 2.16 -13.08 -4.18
N ALA A 77 2.61 -14.22 -4.67
CA ALA A 77 2.55 -14.59 -6.09
C ALA A 77 1.18 -15.15 -6.56
N ASP A 78 0.21 -15.32 -5.66
CA ASP A 78 -1.12 -15.81 -6.04
C ASP A 78 -1.78 -14.89 -7.08
N PRO A 79 -2.64 -15.40 -7.98
CA PRO A 79 -3.22 -14.58 -9.04
C PRO A 79 -4.04 -13.40 -8.52
N ILE A 80 -3.70 -12.19 -8.98
CA ILE A 80 -4.46 -10.96 -8.70
C ILE A 80 -5.52 -10.74 -9.77
N LYS A 81 -6.75 -10.42 -9.37
CA LYS A 81 -7.88 -10.14 -10.25
C LYS A 81 -8.49 -8.77 -9.95
N ARG A 82 -8.94 -8.07 -11.00
CA ARG A 82 -9.68 -6.81 -10.88
C ARG A 82 -11.17 -7.06 -11.12
N ASN A 83 -12.01 -6.66 -10.16
CA ASN A 83 -13.46 -6.76 -10.22
C ASN A 83 -14.04 -5.34 -10.01
N GLY A 84 -14.16 -4.58 -11.09
CA GLY A 84 -14.49 -3.15 -11.01
C GLY A 84 -13.42 -2.39 -10.24
N ALA A 85 -13.80 -1.72 -9.15
CA ALA A 85 -12.87 -0.97 -8.31
C ALA A 85 -12.07 -1.84 -7.32
N TRP A 86 -12.40 -3.14 -7.20
CA TRP A 86 -11.74 -4.06 -6.28
C TRP A 86 -10.57 -4.78 -6.95
N VAL A 87 -9.46 -4.89 -6.23
CA VAL A 87 -8.32 -5.75 -6.54
C VAL A 87 -8.32 -6.87 -5.52
N ALA A 88 -8.38 -8.12 -5.97
CA ALA A 88 -8.56 -9.29 -5.12
C ALA A 88 -7.53 -10.38 -5.44
N GLN A 89 -7.16 -11.14 -4.42
CA GLN A 89 -6.25 -12.27 -4.46
C GLN A 89 -6.89 -13.41 -3.66
N ARG A 90 -6.73 -14.64 -4.15
CA ARG A 90 -7.29 -15.84 -3.51
C ARG A 90 -6.22 -16.88 -3.34
N ARG A 91 -6.27 -17.60 -2.23
CA ARG A 91 -5.37 -18.71 -1.95
C ARG A 91 -6.07 -19.83 -1.19
N ALA A 92 -5.52 -21.03 -1.24
CA ALA A 92 -6.01 -22.12 -0.40
C ALA A 92 -5.71 -21.81 1.08
N SER A 93 -6.65 -22.10 1.97
CA SER A 93 -6.39 -21.94 3.41
C SER A 93 -5.29 -22.92 3.86
N PRO A 94 -4.30 -22.47 4.65
CA PRO A 94 -3.22 -23.35 5.13
C PRO A 94 -3.71 -24.55 5.96
N GLY A 95 -4.85 -24.40 6.65
CA GLY A 95 -5.40 -25.42 7.55
C GLY A 95 -6.44 -26.34 6.90
N ASP A 96 -7.06 -25.92 5.80
CA ASP A 96 -8.07 -26.70 5.08
C ASP A 96 -8.03 -26.38 3.58
N LYS A 97 -7.57 -27.35 2.78
CA LYS A 97 -7.48 -27.20 1.32
C LYS A 97 -8.84 -27.11 0.62
N GLY A 98 -9.93 -27.45 1.32
CA GLY A 98 -11.29 -27.25 0.84
C GLY A 98 -11.78 -25.81 0.97
N LEU A 99 -11.09 -24.98 1.76
CA LEU A 99 -11.42 -23.58 1.96
C LEU A 99 -10.48 -22.68 1.16
N THR A 100 -11.06 -21.60 0.63
CA THR A 100 -10.33 -20.56 -0.10
C THR A 100 -10.39 -19.29 0.72
N GLU A 101 -9.23 -18.75 1.06
CA GLU A 101 -9.10 -17.41 1.61
C GLU A 101 -9.16 -16.39 0.47
N GLU A 102 -9.80 -15.26 0.73
CA GLU A 102 -9.83 -14.13 -0.19
C GLU A 102 -9.47 -12.85 0.55
N GLU A 103 -8.52 -12.13 -0.03
CA GLU A 103 -8.10 -10.80 0.37
C GLU A 103 -8.37 -9.85 -0.80
N ALA A 104 -9.01 -8.72 -0.52
CA ALA A 104 -9.23 -7.70 -1.54
C ALA A 104 -9.11 -6.30 -0.96
N TYR A 105 -8.86 -5.32 -1.82
CA TYR A 105 -8.96 -3.93 -1.48
C TYR A 105 -9.61 -3.11 -2.59
N ARG A 106 -10.14 -1.96 -2.19
CA ARG A 106 -10.55 -0.86 -3.05
C ARG A 106 -9.80 0.39 -2.63
N TYR A 107 -9.00 0.91 -3.55
CA TYR A 107 -8.30 2.18 -3.36
C TYR A 107 -9.27 3.34 -3.46
N ILE A 108 -9.32 4.20 -2.44
CA ILE A 108 -10.23 5.35 -2.39
C ILE A 108 -9.54 6.60 -2.91
N GLY A 109 -8.26 6.78 -2.57
CA GLY A 109 -7.46 7.91 -3.02
C GLY A 109 -6.47 8.38 -1.95
N VAL A 110 -6.15 9.67 -2.02
CA VAL A 110 -5.17 10.33 -1.14
C VAL A 110 -5.78 11.55 -0.50
N THR A 111 -5.51 11.76 0.78
CA THR A 111 -5.84 12.98 1.52
C THR A 111 -4.96 14.17 1.11
N ALA A 112 -5.33 15.39 1.53
CA ALA A 112 -4.52 16.59 1.24
C ALA A 112 -3.09 16.49 1.81
N ASN A 113 -2.92 15.85 2.98
CA ASN A 113 -1.64 15.58 3.63
C ASN A 113 -0.91 14.31 3.15
N LYS A 114 -1.35 13.73 2.03
CA LYS A 114 -0.69 12.62 1.30
C LYS A 114 -0.77 11.23 1.96
N LEU A 115 -1.79 10.99 2.79
CA LEU A 115 -2.10 9.66 3.32
C LEU A 115 -3.00 8.90 2.35
N LEU A 116 -2.74 7.60 2.18
CA LEU A 116 -3.49 6.73 1.28
C LEU A 116 -4.67 6.10 2.03
N ILE A 117 -5.84 6.10 1.39
CA ILE A 117 -7.07 5.57 1.98
C ILE A 117 -7.54 4.35 1.20
N LEU A 118 -7.74 3.24 1.89
CA LEU A 118 -8.22 1.99 1.32
C LEU A 118 -9.33 1.38 2.15
N ILE A 119 -10.24 0.68 1.48
CA ILE A 119 -11.09 -0.32 2.13
C ILE A 119 -10.54 -1.67 1.76
N THR A 120 -10.32 -2.53 2.74
CA THR A 120 -9.97 -3.93 2.52
C THR A 120 -11.13 -4.84 2.89
N SER A 121 -11.11 -6.05 2.36
CA SER A 121 -11.97 -7.15 2.78
C SER A 121 -11.18 -8.43 2.92
N TYR A 122 -11.47 -9.20 3.95
CA TYR A 122 -10.89 -10.52 4.20
C TYR A 122 -11.98 -11.57 4.43
N SER A 123 -11.82 -12.73 3.81
CA SER A 123 -12.58 -13.94 4.11
C SER A 123 -11.62 -15.10 4.30
N GLY A 124 -11.65 -15.73 5.48
CA GLY A 124 -10.84 -16.92 5.79
C GLY A 124 -11.41 -18.24 5.25
N GLY A 125 -12.30 -18.19 4.25
CA GLY A 125 -13.02 -19.36 3.71
C GLY A 125 -14.27 -19.79 4.48
N GLY A 126 -14.55 -19.17 5.62
CA GLY A 126 -15.84 -19.27 6.31
C GLY A 126 -16.95 -18.45 5.63
N SER A 127 -18.08 -18.27 6.33
CA SER A 127 -19.19 -17.47 5.78
C SER A 127 -18.97 -15.94 5.88
N GLY A 128 -18.08 -15.50 6.79
CA GLY A 128 -17.82 -14.08 7.06
C GLY A 128 -16.94 -13.41 6.01
N VAL A 129 -17.15 -12.11 5.82
CA VAL A 129 -16.33 -11.22 5.01
C VAL A 129 -16.11 -9.93 5.79
N PHE A 130 -14.94 -9.78 6.38
CA PHE A 130 -14.63 -8.68 7.29
C PHE A 130 -14.02 -7.52 6.52
N TYR A 131 -14.51 -6.30 6.76
CA TYR A 131 -14.02 -5.10 6.10
C TYR A 131 -13.27 -4.22 7.09
N SER A 132 -12.19 -3.59 6.61
CA SER A 132 -11.42 -2.58 7.35
C SER A 132 -11.22 -1.34 6.48
N LEU A 133 -11.21 -0.17 7.12
CA LEU A 133 -10.69 1.06 6.53
C LEU A 133 -9.24 1.21 6.96
N HIS A 134 -8.32 1.32 6.01
CA HIS A 134 -6.91 1.59 6.26
C HIS A 134 -6.54 3.02 5.87
N ILE A 135 -5.84 3.70 6.77
CA ILE A 135 -5.15 4.98 6.55
C ILE A 135 -3.66 4.69 6.59
N LEU A 136 -2.99 4.88 5.46
CA LEU A 136 -1.59 4.50 5.27
C LEU A 136 -0.72 5.72 4.96
N THR A 137 0.55 5.65 5.33
CA THR A 137 1.60 6.51 4.77
C THR A 137 2.51 5.68 3.87
N ALA A 138 3.14 6.35 2.90
CA ALA A 138 4.16 5.74 2.05
C ALA A 138 5.39 6.64 2.02
N GLU A 139 6.56 6.06 2.28
CA GLU A 139 7.82 6.80 2.39
C GLU A 139 8.96 6.05 1.69
N PRO A 140 9.73 6.71 0.79
CA PRO A 140 10.91 6.10 0.23
C PRO A 140 11.98 5.99 1.31
N ALA A 141 12.73 4.89 1.29
CA ALA A 141 13.88 4.72 2.16
C ALA A 141 14.98 3.95 1.42
N ARG A 142 16.19 4.01 1.96
CA ARG A 142 17.32 3.21 1.45
C ARG A 142 17.43 1.93 2.26
N ALA A 143 17.80 0.86 1.59
CA ALA A 143 18.10 -0.43 2.19
C ALA A 143 19.23 -1.13 1.42
N PHE A 144 19.70 -2.24 1.97
CA PHE A 144 20.59 -3.17 1.30
C PHE A 144 19.83 -4.46 1.02
N ASP A 145 20.07 -5.05 -0.15
CA ASP A 145 19.56 -6.38 -0.46
C ASP A 145 20.41 -7.47 0.23
N GLY A 146 20.09 -8.75 -0.03
CA GLY A 146 20.80 -9.89 0.55
C GLY A 146 22.28 -9.98 0.16
N GLU A 147 22.71 -9.29 -0.91
CA GLU A 147 24.10 -9.22 -1.37
C GLU A 147 24.82 -7.96 -0.85
N GLY A 148 24.12 -7.11 -0.09
CA GLY A 148 24.66 -5.84 0.41
C GLY A 148 24.63 -4.71 -0.62
N LYS A 149 23.95 -4.88 -1.76
CA LYS A 149 23.81 -3.81 -2.75
C LYS A 149 22.72 -2.84 -2.32
N PRO A 150 22.97 -1.52 -2.39
CA PRO A 150 22.00 -0.53 -2.00
C PRO A 150 20.83 -0.49 -3.00
N TYR A 151 19.61 -0.38 -2.48
CA TYR A 151 18.42 -0.12 -3.27
C TYR A 151 17.47 0.84 -2.54
N GLU A 152 16.57 1.43 -3.32
CA GLU A 152 15.46 2.23 -2.79
C GLU A 152 14.26 1.31 -2.54
N ARG A 153 13.85 1.24 -1.26
CA ARG A 153 12.61 0.61 -0.81
C ARG A 153 11.49 1.64 -0.72
N LEU A 154 10.25 1.17 -0.76
CA LEU A 154 9.08 2.00 -0.55
C LEU A 154 8.30 1.43 0.65
N ASN A 155 8.44 2.06 1.80
CA ASN A 155 7.77 1.64 3.03
C ASN A 155 6.31 2.07 2.96
N LEU A 156 5.39 1.11 2.94
CA LEU A 156 3.97 1.34 3.14
C LEU A 156 3.64 1.00 4.60
N THR A 157 3.14 1.97 5.35
CA THR A 157 2.91 1.86 6.79
C THR A 157 1.47 2.15 7.15
N THR A 158 0.84 1.27 7.93
CA THR A 158 -0.48 1.49 8.51
C THR A 158 -0.39 2.50 9.65
N ILE A 159 -1.01 3.67 9.47
CA ILE A 159 -1.12 4.70 10.51
C ILE A 159 -2.34 4.42 11.39
N ARG A 160 -3.44 4.01 10.76
CA ARG A 160 -4.68 3.66 11.45
C ARG A 160 -5.46 2.64 10.63
N SER A 161 -5.99 1.63 11.32
CA SER A 161 -6.99 0.72 10.77
C SER A 161 -8.27 0.80 11.60
N VAL A 162 -9.42 0.80 10.94
CA VAL A 162 -10.74 0.82 11.57
C VAL A 162 -11.57 -0.34 11.03
N ALA A 163 -11.92 -1.28 11.91
CA ALA A 163 -12.83 -2.36 11.57
C ALA A 163 -14.22 -1.80 11.20
N LEU A 164 -14.67 -2.08 9.97
CA LEU A 164 -15.98 -1.73 9.47
C LEU A 164 -17.01 -2.84 9.74
N GLY A 165 -16.53 -4.07 9.96
CA GLY A 165 -17.31 -5.22 10.39
C GLY A 165 -17.60 -6.23 9.27
N ASP A 166 -18.37 -7.26 9.60
CA ASP A 166 -18.72 -8.34 8.69
C ASP A 166 -19.78 -7.88 7.66
N ARG A 167 -19.55 -8.20 6.39
CA ARG A 167 -20.39 -7.85 5.23
C ARG A 167 -20.77 -6.37 5.20
N TRP A 168 -19.84 -5.50 5.59
CA TRP A 168 -20.06 -4.06 5.63
C TRP A 168 -20.51 -3.55 4.26
N ASN A 169 -21.49 -2.64 4.28
CA ASN A 169 -21.94 -1.94 3.09
C ASN A 169 -22.01 -0.44 3.38
N GLY A 170 -21.50 0.36 2.45
CA GLY A 170 -21.44 1.79 2.59
C GLY A 170 -20.52 2.47 1.59
N GLU A 171 -20.19 3.71 1.90
CA GLU A 171 -19.34 4.57 1.10
C GLU A 171 -18.26 5.22 1.96
N VAL A 172 -17.10 5.43 1.35
CA VAL A 172 -16.00 6.20 1.93
C VAL A 172 -15.67 7.34 0.98
N ARG A 173 -15.56 8.55 1.52
CA ARG A 173 -15.14 9.75 0.80
C ARG A 173 -14.01 10.45 1.56
N ILE A 174 -13.17 11.16 0.80
CA ILE A 174 -12.10 12.01 1.32
C ILE A 174 -12.53 13.46 1.12
N ASP A 175 -12.43 14.26 2.17
CA ASP A 175 -12.65 15.70 2.17
C ASP A 175 -11.46 16.41 2.85
N GLY A 176 -10.51 16.89 2.05
CA GLY A 176 -9.23 17.37 2.57
C GLY A 176 -8.45 16.28 3.30
N ASN A 177 -8.32 16.40 4.62
CA ASN A 177 -7.73 15.36 5.48
C ASN A 177 -8.77 14.50 6.21
N ALA A 178 -10.05 14.86 6.13
CA ALA A 178 -11.13 14.10 6.74
C ALA A 178 -11.53 12.92 5.84
N VAL A 179 -11.77 11.77 6.46
CA VAL A 179 -12.31 10.57 5.83
C VAL A 179 -13.70 10.33 6.37
N VAL A 180 -14.70 10.46 5.50
CA VAL A 180 -16.11 10.28 5.86
C VAL A 180 -16.53 8.87 5.46
N VAL A 181 -16.91 8.06 6.44
CA VAL A 181 -17.42 6.70 6.25
C VAL A 181 -18.92 6.69 6.52
N LYS A 182 -19.71 6.51 5.47
CA LYS A 182 -21.15 6.33 5.55
C LYS A 182 -21.48 4.85 5.46
N THR A 183 -21.93 4.26 6.55
CA THR A 183 -22.39 2.87 6.59
C THR A 183 -23.88 2.81 6.36
N THR A 184 -24.33 1.95 5.45
CA THR A 184 -25.75 1.70 5.15
C THR A 184 -26.21 0.33 5.63
N GLY A 185 -25.28 -0.61 5.89
CA GLY A 185 -25.59 -1.94 6.39
C GLY A 185 -24.34 -2.76 6.74
N GLY A 186 -24.56 -4.04 7.02
CA GLY A 186 -23.56 -4.99 7.50
C GLY A 186 -23.99 -5.64 8.80
N ILE A 187 -23.16 -6.55 9.33
CA ILE A 187 -23.43 -7.32 10.53
C ILE A 187 -22.34 -7.04 11.56
N PRO A 188 -22.59 -6.20 12.58
CA PRO A 188 -21.80 -6.20 13.80
C PRO A 188 -22.36 -7.34 14.66
N ALA A 189 -21.57 -8.37 14.93
CA ALA A 189 -21.84 -9.37 15.97
C ALA A 189 -23.30 -9.88 16.05
N GLY A 190 -23.90 -10.25 14.91
CA GLY A 190 -25.20 -10.94 14.87
C GLY A 190 -26.47 -10.09 14.68
N HIS A 191 -26.36 -8.76 14.47
CA HIS A 191 -27.52 -7.91 14.15
C HIS A 191 -27.27 -7.03 12.92
N ALA A 192 -28.34 -6.58 12.24
CA ALA A 192 -28.20 -5.64 11.13
C ALA A 192 -27.71 -4.27 11.62
N ARG A 193 -26.61 -3.76 11.06
CA ARG A 193 -26.07 -2.44 11.39
C ARG A 193 -27.08 -1.36 10.98
N LYS A 194 -27.44 -0.49 11.93
CA LYS A 194 -28.17 0.75 11.59
C LYS A 194 -27.28 1.66 10.76
N PRO A 195 -27.84 2.40 9.78
CA PRO A 195 -27.08 3.39 9.05
C PRO A 195 -26.38 4.38 10.00
N SER A 196 -25.11 4.65 9.74
CA SER A 196 -24.28 5.51 10.58
C SER A 196 -23.27 6.25 9.73
N THR A 197 -22.90 7.47 10.14
CA THR A 197 -21.78 8.20 9.53
C THR A 197 -20.73 8.43 10.59
N MET A 198 -19.46 8.20 10.25
CA MET A 198 -18.33 8.61 11.07
C MET A 198 -17.35 9.42 10.21
N THR A 199 -16.72 10.41 10.83
CA THR A 199 -15.66 11.20 10.22
C THR A 199 -14.37 10.94 11.00
N ILE A 200 -13.30 10.67 10.28
CA ILE A 200 -11.98 10.40 10.83
C ILE A 200 -11.03 11.44 10.26
N GLU A 201 -10.39 12.23 11.11
CA GLU A 201 -9.25 13.04 10.69
C GLU A 201 -8.05 12.12 10.43
N ALA A 202 -7.54 12.14 9.20
CA ALA A 202 -6.36 11.40 8.81
C ALA A 202 -5.12 12.23 9.14
N GLU A 203 -4.53 11.98 10.30
CA GLU A 203 -3.36 12.70 10.80
C GLU A 203 -2.18 11.75 10.97
N ARG A 204 -0.96 12.29 10.86
CA ARG A 204 0.25 11.57 11.28
C ARG A 204 0.33 11.65 12.82
N PRO A 205 0.86 10.63 13.50
CA PRO A 205 1.13 10.70 14.93
C PRO A 205 2.03 11.87 15.33
#